data_AF-A0A2X3U822-F1
#
_entry.id   AF-A0A2X3U822-F1
#
_cell.length_a   1.000
_cell.length_b   1.000
_cell.length_c   1.000
_cell.angle_alpha   90.00
_cell.angle_beta   90.00
_cell.angle_gamma   90.00
#
_symmetry.space_group_name_H-M   'P 1'
#
loop_
_entity.id
_entity.type
_entity.pdbx_description
1 polymer ?
#
loop_
_entity_poly.entity_id
_entity_poly.type
_entity_poly.pdbx_seq_one_letter_code
_entity_poly.pdbx_strand_id
1 'polypeptide(L)'
;MVKAEAGDEDTKQTIWGPAHAYTELAIFDRLAVPGQVYETNEELKKGLINAYKEFLDEYKAVGGKIVQFDDCLWELFVPSNPASFYSDGNGDLAELADEFVAINNEVVDYTHELGLTLWTHNCRGNYESRSAAEGTYEDIAKKFFG
;
A
#
# COMPACT_ATOMS: atom_id res chain seq x y z
N MET A 1 16.67 -5.09 6.54
CA MET A 1 18.03 -5.40 7.06
C MET A 1 18.63 -4.09 7.55
N VAL A 2 19.13 -4.05 8.78
CA VAL A 2 19.59 -2.81 9.44
C VAL A 2 21.08 -2.60 9.16
N LYS A 3 21.59 -1.35 9.23
CA LYS A 3 23.00 -0.99 9.00
C LYS A 3 24.00 -1.89 9.75
N ALA A 4 23.65 -2.37 10.94
CA ALA A 4 24.46 -3.28 11.74
C ALA A 4 24.81 -4.60 11.02
N GLU A 5 23.93 -5.08 10.13
CA GLU A 5 24.06 -6.35 9.40
C GLU A 5 24.61 -6.15 7.98
N ALA A 6 24.59 -4.92 7.45
CA ALA A 6 24.86 -4.63 6.04
C ALA A 6 26.28 -4.14 5.74
N GLY A 7 27.06 -3.78 6.77
CA GLY A 7 28.38 -3.18 6.59
C GLY A 7 28.29 -1.83 5.87
N ASP A 8 29.02 -1.69 4.76
CA ASP A 8 29.07 -0.47 3.93
C ASP A 8 28.03 -0.44 2.80
N GLU A 9 27.25 -1.53 2.62
CA GLU A 9 26.27 -1.63 1.53
C GLU A 9 24.95 -0.93 1.88
N ASP A 10 24.29 -0.36 0.86
CA ASP A 10 22.95 0.19 1.01
C ASP A 10 21.89 -0.92 1.04
N THR A 11 21.07 -0.92 2.08
CA THR A 11 19.95 -1.87 2.21
C THR A 11 18.63 -1.24 1.80
N LYS A 12 17.82 -2.02 1.09
CA LYS A 12 16.42 -1.73 0.83
C LYS A 12 15.52 -2.60 1.70
N GLN A 13 14.61 -1.98 2.44
CA GLN A 13 13.57 -2.70 3.18
C GLN A 13 12.26 -2.68 2.39
N THR A 14 11.71 -3.85 2.10
CA THR A 14 10.41 -4.01 1.43
C THR A 14 9.33 -4.23 2.47
N ILE A 15 8.23 -3.50 2.36
CA ILE A 15 7.02 -3.65 3.18
C ILE A 15 5.80 -3.54 2.28
N TRP A 16 4.64 -3.98 2.76
CA TRP A 16 3.38 -3.77 2.03
C TRP A 16 3.13 -2.28 1.85
N GLY A 17 2.55 -1.90 0.72
CA GLY A 17 2.07 -0.53 0.55
C GLY A 17 0.93 -0.20 1.52
N PRO A 18 0.86 1.04 2.03
CA PRO A 18 -0.18 1.47 2.97
C PRO A 18 -1.61 1.18 2.50
N ALA A 19 -1.91 1.48 1.23
CA ALA A 19 -3.22 1.18 0.65
C ALA A 19 -3.49 -0.32 0.58
N HIS A 20 -2.47 -1.15 0.30
CA HIS A 20 -2.58 -2.60 0.28
C HIS A 20 -2.97 -3.13 1.65
N ALA A 21 -2.25 -2.74 2.69
CA ALA A 21 -2.58 -3.11 4.05
C ALA A 21 -4.00 -2.63 4.44
N TYR A 22 -4.40 -1.42 4.07
CA TYR A 22 -5.76 -0.93 4.32
C TYR A 22 -6.82 -1.78 3.62
N THR A 23 -6.61 -2.16 2.36
CA THR A 23 -7.58 -2.97 1.61
C THR A 23 -7.80 -4.33 2.25
N GLU A 24 -6.71 -5.02 2.60
CA GLU A 24 -6.78 -6.32 3.27
C GLU A 24 -7.56 -6.21 4.59
N LEU A 25 -7.19 -5.25 5.44
CA LEU A 25 -7.76 -5.15 6.79
C LEU A 25 -9.18 -4.56 6.83
N ALA A 26 -9.48 -3.55 6.00
CA ALA A 26 -10.74 -2.83 6.04
C ALA A 26 -11.79 -3.38 5.05
N ILE A 27 -11.37 -3.83 3.86
CA ILE A 27 -12.28 -4.21 2.78
C ILE A 27 -12.49 -5.73 2.75
N PHE A 28 -11.41 -6.51 2.78
CA PHE A 28 -11.48 -7.96 2.71
C PHE A 28 -11.80 -8.59 4.08
N ASP A 29 -11.01 -8.29 5.11
CA ASP A 29 -11.20 -8.84 6.45
C ASP A 29 -12.30 -8.11 7.25
N ARG A 30 -12.62 -6.86 6.87
CA ARG A 30 -13.66 -6.03 7.49
C ARG A 30 -13.50 -5.91 9.01
N LEU A 31 -12.27 -5.61 9.45
CA LEU A 31 -11.92 -5.61 10.88
C LEU A 31 -12.47 -4.41 11.67
N ALA A 32 -12.89 -3.35 10.99
CA ALA A 32 -13.45 -2.17 11.66
C ALA A 32 -14.96 -2.35 11.88
N VAL A 33 -15.31 -2.87 13.06
CA VAL A 33 -16.70 -3.13 13.46
C VAL A 33 -16.91 -2.72 14.92
N PRO A 34 -18.15 -2.34 15.32
CA PRO A 34 -18.43 -1.91 16.69
C PRO A 34 -17.97 -2.93 17.74
N GLY A 35 -17.23 -2.46 18.74
CA GLY A 35 -16.69 -3.28 19.82
C GLY A 35 -15.37 -4.01 19.51
N GLN A 36 -14.74 -3.76 18.36
CA GLN A 36 -13.36 -4.13 18.08
C GLN A 36 -12.38 -2.98 18.36
N VAL A 37 -11.09 -3.19 18.12
CA VAL A 37 -10.02 -2.19 18.32
C VAL A 37 -10.30 -0.89 17.55
N TYR A 38 -10.81 -1.01 16.32
CA TYR A 38 -11.29 0.12 15.52
C TYR A 38 -12.78 -0.07 15.28
N GLU A 39 -13.58 0.94 15.60
CA GLU A 39 -15.04 0.86 15.43
C GLU A 39 -15.47 1.27 14.02
N THR A 40 -14.61 2.00 13.31
CA THR A 40 -14.88 2.51 11.94
C THR A 40 -13.66 2.38 11.02
N ASN A 41 -13.91 2.27 9.71
CA ASN A 41 -12.84 2.26 8.70
C ASN A 41 -11.95 3.52 8.77
N GLU A 42 -12.52 4.67 9.12
CA GLU A 42 -11.77 5.91 9.31
C GLU A 42 -10.78 5.84 10.47
N GLU A 43 -11.17 5.23 11.59
CA GLU A 43 -10.27 5.01 12.72
C GLU A 43 -9.18 4.00 12.38
N LEU A 44 -9.54 2.91 11.68
CA LEU A 44 -8.57 1.92 11.21
C LEU A 44 -7.55 2.56 10.26
N LYS A 45 -8.01 3.36 9.28
CA LYS A 45 -7.17 4.10 8.34
C LYS A 45 -6.16 4.99 9.06
N LYS A 46 -6.62 5.79 10.03
CA LYS A 46 -5.74 6.66 10.84
C LYS A 46 -4.73 5.85 11.65
N GLY A 47 -5.17 4.76 12.27
CA GLY A 47 -4.29 3.86 13.03
C GLY A 47 -3.22 3.24 12.15
N LEU A 48 -3.61 2.76 10.96
CA LEU A 48 -2.70 2.19 9.98
C LEU A 48 -1.66 3.21 9.50
N ILE A 49 -2.08 4.40 9.10
CA ILE A 49 -1.15 5.46 8.68
C ILE A 49 -0.15 5.78 9.80
N ASN A 50 -0.62 5.90 11.04
CA ASN A 50 0.27 6.15 12.18
C ASN A 50 1.26 5.00 12.41
N ALA A 51 0.83 3.74 12.29
CA ALA A 51 1.73 2.60 12.41
C ALA A 51 2.83 2.60 11.34
N TYR A 52 2.52 3.04 10.11
CA TYR A 52 3.54 3.22 9.07
C TYR A 52 4.50 4.37 9.42
N LYS A 53 4.01 5.50 9.93
CA LYS A 53 4.86 6.61 10.36
C LYS A 53 5.82 6.19 11.48
N GLU A 54 5.32 5.50 12.49
CA GLU A 54 6.12 4.94 13.59
C GLU A 54 7.19 3.98 13.06
N PHE A 55 6.82 3.05 12.17
CA PHE A 55 7.79 2.16 11.54
C PHE A 55 8.89 2.91 10.77
N LEU A 56 8.53 3.97 10.04
CA LEU A 56 9.50 4.75 9.26
C LEU A 56 10.46 5.54 10.16
N ASP A 57 9.96 6.09 11.27
CA ASP A 57 10.78 6.73 12.31
C ASP A 57 11.78 5.73 12.89
N GLU A 58 11.31 4.55 13.29
CA GLU A 58 12.16 3.49 13.84
C GLU A 58 13.18 3.01 12.81
N TYR A 59 12.75 2.79 11.56
CA TYR A 59 13.61 2.37 10.46
C TYR A 59 14.70 3.40 10.19
N LYS A 60 14.36 4.69 10.19
CA LYS A 60 15.33 5.78 10.05
C LYS A 60 16.30 5.81 11.22
N ALA A 61 15.80 5.68 12.46
CA ALA A 61 16.60 5.73 13.67
C ALA A 61 17.67 4.63 13.72
N VAL A 62 17.38 3.46 13.17
CA VAL A 62 18.35 2.35 13.06
C VAL A 62 19.27 2.45 11.83
N GLY A 63 19.21 3.57 11.09
CA GLY A 63 20.08 3.85 9.95
C GLY A 63 19.56 3.36 8.60
N GLY A 64 18.26 3.11 8.49
CA GLY A 64 17.58 2.84 7.23
C GLY A 64 17.73 3.99 6.23
N LYS A 65 17.79 3.66 4.94
CA LYS A 65 18.01 4.63 3.85
C LYS A 65 16.99 4.50 2.73
N ILE A 66 16.61 3.26 2.38
CA ILE A 66 15.73 2.98 1.25
C ILE A 66 14.59 2.07 1.72
N VAL A 67 13.36 2.53 1.53
CA VAL A 67 12.15 1.74 1.76
C VAL A 67 11.42 1.52 0.44
N GLN A 68 10.82 0.34 0.27
CA GLN A 68 9.98 0.01 -0.87
C GLN A 68 8.59 -0.39 -0.40
N PHE A 69 7.57 0.23 -0.99
CA PHE A 69 6.16 -0.10 -0.79
C PHE A 69 5.68 -1.02 -1.91
N ASP A 70 5.25 -2.22 -1.54
CA ASP A 70 4.79 -3.26 -2.45
C ASP A 70 3.26 -3.28 -2.52
N ASP A 71 2.71 -2.80 -3.63
CA ASP A 71 1.27 -2.69 -3.88
C ASP A 71 0.85 -3.65 -5.01
N CYS A 72 0.04 -4.65 -4.69
CA CYS A 72 -0.53 -5.57 -5.69
C CYS A 72 -2.04 -5.33 -5.90
N LEU A 73 -2.55 -4.18 -5.45
CA LEU A 73 -3.97 -3.83 -5.46
C LEU A 73 -4.50 -3.33 -6.79
N TRP A 74 -3.63 -2.71 -7.59
CA TRP A 74 -4.10 -1.86 -8.70
C TRP A 74 -4.82 -2.66 -9.78
N GLU A 75 -4.57 -3.95 -9.86
CA GLU A 75 -5.28 -4.86 -10.75
C GLU A 75 -6.75 -5.06 -10.37
N LEU A 76 -7.12 -4.82 -9.11
CA LEU A 76 -8.52 -4.84 -8.66
C LEU A 76 -9.35 -3.72 -9.29
N PHE A 77 -8.69 -2.70 -9.85
CA PHE A 77 -9.32 -1.60 -10.59
C PHE A 77 -9.30 -1.82 -12.11
N VAL A 78 -8.92 -3.02 -12.57
CA VAL A 78 -8.98 -3.36 -14.00
C VAL A 78 -10.31 -4.06 -14.28
N PRO A 79 -11.16 -3.56 -15.21
CA PRO A 79 -12.45 -4.18 -15.49
C PRO A 79 -12.38 -5.62 -16.02
N SER A 80 -11.28 -5.98 -16.69
CA SER A 80 -11.06 -7.33 -17.22
C SER A 80 -10.62 -8.35 -16.16
N ASN A 81 -10.29 -7.92 -14.95
CA ASN A 81 -9.90 -8.83 -13.88
C ASN A 81 -11.15 -9.52 -13.30
N PRO A 82 -11.22 -10.87 -13.25
CA PRO A 82 -12.36 -11.58 -12.68
C PRO A 82 -12.56 -11.35 -11.17
N ALA A 83 -11.51 -10.95 -10.44
CA ALA A 83 -11.56 -10.54 -9.03
C ALA A 83 -11.63 -9.01 -8.86
N SER A 84 -11.96 -8.29 -9.93
CA SER A 84 -12.03 -6.84 -9.94
C SER A 84 -13.16 -6.32 -9.06
N PHE A 85 -12.97 -5.16 -8.44
CA PHE A 85 -14.03 -4.44 -7.77
C PHE A 85 -15.17 -4.02 -8.73
N TYR A 86 -14.94 -4.05 -10.05
CA TYR A 86 -15.98 -3.86 -11.08
C TYR A 86 -16.97 -5.02 -11.16
N SER A 87 -16.59 -6.23 -10.74
CA SER A 87 -17.46 -7.42 -10.80
C SER A 87 -18.65 -7.35 -9.83
N ASP A 88 -18.55 -6.53 -8.78
CA ASP A 88 -19.58 -6.34 -7.75
C ASP A 88 -20.54 -5.16 -8.03
N GLY A 89 -20.44 -4.50 -9.19
CA GLY A 89 -21.35 -3.40 -9.56
C GLY A 89 -21.11 -2.09 -8.80
N ASN A 90 -19.92 -1.88 -8.26
CA ASN A 90 -19.57 -0.68 -7.51
C ASN A 90 -19.52 0.56 -8.42
N GLY A 91 -20.43 1.50 -8.17
CA GLY A 91 -20.41 2.83 -8.79
C GLY A 91 -19.32 3.77 -8.24
N ASP A 92 -18.58 3.34 -7.21
CA ASP A 92 -17.72 4.19 -6.38
C ASP A 92 -16.22 3.88 -6.50
N LEU A 93 -15.83 3.17 -7.56
CA LEU A 93 -14.45 2.67 -7.75
C LEU A 93 -13.44 3.78 -7.98
N ALA A 94 -13.88 4.90 -8.55
CA ALA A 94 -13.04 6.08 -8.70
C ALA A 94 -12.71 6.69 -7.34
N GLU A 95 -13.69 6.82 -6.44
CA GLU A 95 -13.50 7.37 -5.10
C GLU A 95 -12.62 6.45 -4.24
N LEU A 96 -12.81 5.12 -4.34
CA LEU A 96 -11.96 4.15 -3.65
C LEU A 96 -10.51 4.18 -4.16
N ALA A 97 -10.29 4.30 -5.47
CA ALA A 97 -8.95 4.44 -6.03
C ALA A 97 -8.29 5.74 -5.56
N ASP A 98 -9.04 6.84 -5.50
CA ASP A 98 -8.54 8.13 -5.01
C ASP A 98 -8.21 8.07 -3.52
N GLU A 99 -9.00 7.35 -2.71
CA GLU A 99 -8.68 7.07 -1.31
C GLU A 99 -7.37 6.29 -1.17
N PHE A 100 -7.16 5.25 -1.99
CA PHE A 100 -5.92 4.47 -1.95
C PHE A 100 -4.70 5.28 -2.36
N VAL A 101 -4.82 6.12 -3.39
CA VAL A 101 -3.77 7.08 -3.76
C VAL A 101 -3.48 8.04 -2.60
N ALA A 102 -4.51 8.57 -1.95
CA ALA A 102 -4.34 9.50 -0.83
C ALA A 102 -3.62 8.85 0.36
N ILE A 103 -4.00 7.62 0.75
CA ILE A 103 -3.34 6.87 1.83
C ILE A 103 -1.86 6.64 1.51
N ASN A 104 -1.55 6.21 0.29
CA ASN A 104 -0.17 6.00 -0.14
C ASN A 104 0.62 7.32 -0.14
N ASN A 105 0.08 8.38 -0.72
CA ASN A 105 0.75 9.68 -0.81
C ASN A 105 1.05 10.27 0.57
N GLU A 106 0.14 10.16 1.55
CA GLU A 106 0.38 10.67 2.90
C GLU A 106 1.62 10.02 3.54
N VAL A 107 1.77 8.69 3.40
CA VAL A 107 2.92 7.97 3.97
C VAL A 107 4.18 8.22 3.13
N VAL A 108 4.05 8.38 1.81
CA VAL A 108 5.17 8.71 0.91
C VAL A 108 5.74 10.09 1.23
N ASP A 109 4.88 11.09 1.40
CA ASP A 109 5.29 12.45 1.77
C ASP A 109 6.05 12.44 3.09
N TYR A 110 5.51 11.76 4.11
CA TYR A 110 6.19 11.60 5.39
C TYR A 110 7.54 10.87 5.27
N THR A 111 7.63 9.84 4.43
CA THR A 111 8.89 9.13 4.14
C THR A 111 9.94 10.10 3.59
N HIS A 112 9.55 10.99 2.68
CA HIS A 112 10.43 12.02 2.13
C HIS A 112 10.82 13.08 3.18
N GLU A 113 9.92 13.48 4.07
CA GLU A 113 10.23 14.38 5.18
C GLU A 113 11.33 13.82 6.10
N LEU A 114 11.35 12.51 6.31
CA LEU A 114 12.43 11.80 7.04
C LEU A 114 13.75 11.67 6.24
N GLY A 115 13.76 12.11 4.99
CA GLY A 115 14.90 12.01 4.09
C GLY A 115 15.26 10.56 3.75
N LEU A 116 14.27 9.67 3.70
CA LEU A 116 14.41 8.31 3.18
C LEU A 116 14.17 8.33 1.66
N THR A 117 14.87 7.45 0.94
CA THR A 117 14.55 7.17 -0.46
C THR A 117 13.39 6.18 -0.52
N LEU A 118 12.31 6.53 -1.23
CA LEU A 118 11.15 5.67 -1.39
C LEU A 118 11.06 5.09 -2.78
N TRP A 119 10.88 3.78 -2.87
CA TRP A 119 10.54 3.05 -4.09
C TRP A 119 9.12 2.52 -3.97
N THR A 120 8.44 2.38 -5.10
CA THR A 120 7.17 1.63 -5.17
C THR A 120 7.34 0.45 -6.11
N HIS A 121 6.78 -0.69 -5.73
CA HIS A 121 6.65 -1.85 -6.58
C HIS A 121 5.19 -2.17 -6.77
N ASN A 122 4.67 -1.86 -7.97
CA ASN A 122 3.35 -2.28 -8.37
C ASN A 122 3.43 -3.67 -9.02
N CYS A 123 2.79 -4.64 -8.40
CA CYS A 123 2.84 -6.05 -8.78
C CYS A 123 1.47 -6.55 -9.26
N ARG A 124 1.45 -7.78 -9.81
CA ARG A 124 0.21 -8.45 -10.27
C ARG A 124 -0.33 -9.54 -9.35
N GLY A 125 0.15 -9.52 -8.11
CA GLY A 125 0.17 -10.68 -7.22
C GLY A 125 0.91 -11.89 -7.80
N ASN A 126 1.10 -12.91 -6.98
CA ASN A 126 1.52 -14.23 -7.42
C ASN A 126 0.57 -15.24 -6.78
N TYR A 127 -0.19 -15.95 -7.61
CA TYR A 127 -1.09 -17.02 -7.23
C TYR A 127 -0.61 -18.32 -7.87
N GLU A 128 0.00 -19.20 -7.08
CA GLU A 128 0.44 -20.53 -7.52
C GLU A 128 1.28 -20.53 -8.81
N SER A 129 2.26 -19.61 -8.92
CA SER A 129 3.13 -19.44 -10.10
C SER A 129 2.41 -18.87 -11.34
N ARG A 130 1.24 -18.25 -11.15
CA ARG A 130 0.51 -17.42 -12.12
C ARG A 130 0.28 -16.04 -11.51
N SER A 131 0.04 -15.01 -12.31
CA SER A 131 -0.37 -13.71 -11.77
C SER A 131 -1.72 -13.85 -11.06
N ALA A 132 -1.91 -13.13 -9.94
CA ALA A 132 -3.20 -13.10 -9.25
C ALA A 132 -4.27 -12.36 -10.07
N ALA A 133 -3.85 -11.40 -10.92
CA ALA A 133 -4.73 -10.79 -11.90
C ALA A 133 -4.03 -10.41 -13.23
N GLU A 134 -4.87 -10.02 -14.20
CA GLU A 134 -4.51 -9.67 -15.58
C GLU A 134 -5.06 -8.29 -15.95
N GLY A 135 -4.31 -7.51 -16.73
CA GLY A 135 -4.71 -6.14 -17.12
C GLY A 135 -3.55 -5.32 -17.69
N THR A 136 -3.82 -4.18 -18.35
CA THR A 136 -2.76 -3.23 -18.74
C THR A 136 -2.60 -2.18 -17.65
N TYR A 137 -1.37 -1.70 -17.43
CA TYR A 137 -1.13 -0.60 -16.50
C TYR A 137 -1.49 0.78 -17.09
N GLU A 138 -1.91 0.87 -18.36
CA GLU A 138 -2.16 2.16 -19.04
C GLU A 138 -3.25 3.00 -18.35
N ASP A 139 -4.35 2.36 -17.93
CA ASP A 139 -5.45 3.06 -17.27
C ASP A 139 -5.08 3.53 -15.86
N ILE A 140 -4.22 2.76 -15.18
CA ILE A 140 -3.78 3.02 -13.81
C ILE A 140 -2.61 4.04 -13.79
N ALA A 141 -1.73 4.00 -14.80
CA ALA A 141 -0.56 4.88 -14.90
C ALA A 141 -0.93 6.37 -14.87
N LYS A 142 -2.09 6.75 -15.41
CA LYS A 142 -2.61 8.13 -15.33
C LYS A 142 -2.88 8.59 -13.90
N LYS A 143 -3.25 7.69 -12.99
CA LYS A 143 -3.47 8.03 -11.57
C LYS A 143 -2.15 8.15 -10.80
N PHE A 144 -1.10 7.47 -11.23
CA PHE A 144 0.21 7.51 -10.57
C PHE A 144 1.12 8.66 -11.03
N PHE A 145 1.05 9.03 -12.30
CA PHE A 145 1.97 10.00 -12.92
C PHE A 145 1.28 11.27 -13.46
N GLY A 146 -0.03 11.38 -13.28
CA GLY A 146 -0.86 12.48 -13.77
C GLY A 146 -0.88 13.70 -12.87
#